data_AF-A0A365KK54-F1
#
_entry.id   AF-A0A365KK54-F1
#
_cell.length_a   1.000
_cell.length_b   1.000
_cell.length_c   1.000
_cell.angle_alpha   90.00
_cell.angle_beta   90.00
_cell.angle_gamma   90.00
#
_symmetry.space_group_name_H-M   'P 1'
#
loop_
_entity.id
_entity.type
_entity.pdbx_description
1 polymer ?
#
loop_
_entity_poly.entity_id
_entity_poly.type
_entity_poly.pdbx_seq_one_letter_code
_entity_poly.pdbx_strand_id
1 'polypeptide(L)'
;MQKALLRSRQINLIEKEWKESREYLKHNLQKNDFVCPQCKEPVGLHWAIPTKKIPHFKHKSKKDCTYGFGESEEHNAGKIKLFNYFKDVFASKLEIIDIEHFIPETKQIADIFLQFKTGEKWVIEYQRSNISIQDIQRRRALYRSQNIKDIWIAGENLVRSDTLVTVNLLNAAQELRFKDFHQTESLITFDPISEQVSIYRELEQLSQNSFMKSSAYQCQLSELCFNKWGEPYVLEDYLKVEERGKTEYSGGMALTFSVEKMVYANKLNKTYYHVNNEMYLSIPEYLHHLIPLELENIKLDVFWNHRPANSKEEDMPMIVTGLYTTRWEERLKQRQRKEIEFAANPVYLGMMFHSLILIYDDYFMTEKEWEKEVDFRIEGKQIPHYLQNRYLKRIGAIDQDIWRDQFKNPVSLEEASQYFLRIMGIKSSTKNAIEEALTHNILYQEEVGKPFILNLLFKMEKRAKKHIGARLEKNKWRII
;
A
#
# COMPACT_ATOMS: atom_id res chain seq x y z
N MET A 1 7.74 18.16 -28.11
CA MET A 1 8.38 18.82 -26.96
C MET A 1 7.60 20.07 -26.60
N GLN A 2 7.45 20.34 -25.30
CA GLN A 2 6.71 21.50 -24.77
C GLN A 2 7.61 22.69 -24.44
N LYS A 3 8.94 22.50 -24.48
CA LYS A 3 9.92 23.54 -24.19
C LYS A 3 10.86 23.85 -25.33
N ALA A 4 11.35 25.08 -25.33
CA ALA A 4 12.46 25.52 -26.17
C ALA A 4 13.20 26.67 -25.47
N LEU A 5 14.41 27.00 -25.94
CA LEU A 5 15.13 28.20 -25.52
C LEU A 5 14.83 29.33 -26.50
N LEU A 6 14.41 30.49 -25.99
CA LEU A 6 14.33 31.77 -26.72
C LEU A 6 15.39 32.70 -26.15
N ARG A 7 16.40 33.05 -26.94
CA ARG A 7 17.52 33.93 -26.51
C ARG A 7 18.12 33.49 -25.16
N SER A 8 18.36 32.18 -25.02
CA SER A 8 18.87 31.52 -23.79
C SER A 8 17.93 31.45 -22.59
N ARG A 9 16.70 32.01 -22.65
CA ARG A 9 15.64 31.79 -21.65
C ARG A 9 14.81 30.57 -22.04
N GLN A 10 14.59 29.65 -21.11
CA GLN A 10 13.69 28.52 -21.32
C GLN A 10 12.23 28.99 -21.33
N ILE A 11 11.50 28.57 -22.36
CA ILE A 11 10.05 28.74 -22.49
C ILE A 11 9.41 27.39 -22.28
N ASN A 12 8.39 27.35 -21.43
CA ASN A 12 7.59 26.17 -21.16
C ASN A 12 6.12 26.45 -21.49
N LEU A 13 5.62 25.84 -22.57
CA LEU A 13 4.26 26.10 -23.07
C LEU A 13 3.14 25.62 -22.13
N ILE A 14 3.49 24.85 -21.08
CA ILE A 14 2.58 24.38 -20.04
C ILE A 14 2.36 25.45 -18.95
N GLU A 15 3.36 26.30 -18.68
CA GLU A 15 3.28 27.34 -17.65
C GLU A 15 2.26 28.42 -18.02
N LYS A 16 1.56 28.95 -17.01
CA LYS A 16 0.47 29.93 -17.17
C LYS A 16 0.91 31.19 -17.93
N GLU A 17 2.09 31.74 -17.59
CA GLU A 17 2.70 32.92 -18.24
C GLU A 17 2.75 32.74 -19.77
N TRP A 18 3.21 31.57 -20.22
CA TRP A 18 3.38 31.27 -21.64
C TRP A 18 2.11 30.76 -22.31
N LYS A 19 1.17 30.18 -21.53
CA LYS A 19 -0.15 29.77 -22.00
C LYS A 19 -0.99 30.95 -22.48
N GLU A 20 -0.90 32.08 -21.78
CA GLU A 20 -1.61 33.32 -22.11
C GLU A 20 -0.89 34.12 -23.21
N SER A 21 0.44 33.97 -23.33
CA SER A 21 1.26 34.68 -24.32
C SER A 21 1.38 33.98 -25.70
N ARG A 22 0.57 32.93 -25.96
CA ARG A 22 0.72 32.08 -27.16
C ARG A 22 0.56 32.82 -28.48
N GLU A 23 -0.40 33.73 -28.57
CA GLU A 23 -0.61 34.53 -29.79
C GLU A 23 0.57 35.47 -30.04
N TYR A 24 1.06 36.13 -28.98
CA TYR A 24 2.26 36.96 -29.05
C TYR A 24 3.47 36.18 -29.57
N LEU A 25 3.73 34.97 -29.03
CA LEU A 25 4.84 34.11 -29.44
C LEU A 25 4.77 33.70 -30.92
N LYS A 26 3.57 33.52 -31.47
CA LYS A 26 3.39 33.12 -32.88
C LYS A 26 3.52 34.29 -33.85
N HIS A 27 3.04 35.47 -33.46
CA HIS A 27 2.97 36.62 -34.36
C HIS A 27 4.23 37.49 -34.33
N ASN A 28 4.98 37.49 -33.23
CA ASN A 28 6.12 38.39 -33.05
C ASN A 28 7.49 37.71 -33.06
N LEU A 29 7.54 36.37 -33.08
CA LEU A 29 8.80 35.62 -33.11
C LEU A 29 8.87 34.74 -34.35
N GLN A 30 10.04 34.71 -34.97
CA GLN A 30 10.29 33.90 -36.17
C GLN A 30 10.56 32.43 -35.80
N LYS A 31 10.35 31.53 -36.76
CA LYS A 31 10.59 30.08 -36.62
C LYS A 31 12.02 29.69 -36.21
N ASN A 32 12.98 30.61 -36.26
CA ASN A 32 14.38 30.36 -35.89
C ASN A 32 14.76 30.95 -34.52
N ASP A 33 13.85 31.66 -33.85
CA ASP A 33 14.13 32.29 -32.56
C ASP A 33 14.15 31.27 -31.40
N PHE A 34 13.54 30.09 -31.62
CA PHE A 34 13.50 29.00 -30.67
C PHE A 34 14.52 27.93 -31.03
N VAL A 35 15.29 27.49 -30.04
CA VAL A 35 16.25 26.39 -30.19
C VAL A 35 15.96 25.25 -29.21
N CYS A 36 16.25 24.03 -29.62
CA CYS A 36 16.08 22.85 -28.78
C CYS A 36 17.06 22.87 -27.59
N PRO A 37 16.63 22.60 -26.35
CA PRO A 37 17.55 22.59 -25.21
C PRO A 37 18.58 21.45 -25.29
N GLN A 38 18.25 20.33 -25.95
CA GLN A 38 19.13 19.16 -26.10
C GLN A 38 20.16 19.33 -27.21
N CYS A 39 19.72 19.47 -28.47
CA CYS A 39 20.63 19.50 -29.62
C CYS A 39 21.03 20.92 -30.06
N LYS A 40 20.44 21.96 -29.47
CA LYS A 40 20.64 23.38 -29.83
C LYS A 40 20.23 23.77 -31.26
N GLU A 41 19.61 22.86 -32.01
CA GLU A 41 19.09 23.14 -33.35
C GLU A 41 17.78 23.97 -33.31
N PRO A 42 17.47 24.76 -34.36
CA PRO A 42 16.23 25.53 -34.45
C PRO A 42 14.97 24.67 -34.45
N VAL A 43 13.96 25.09 -33.69
CA VAL A 43 12.63 24.45 -33.61
C VAL A 43 11.52 25.44 -33.92
N GLY A 44 10.48 25.00 -34.63
CA GLY A 44 9.30 25.81 -34.91
C GLY A 44 8.20 25.59 -33.86
N LEU A 45 7.54 26.66 -33.42
CA LEU A 45 6.31 26.57 -32.63
C LEU A 45 5.14 26.13 -33.54
N HIS A 46 4.46 25.05 -33.17
CA HIS A 46 3.29 24.50 -33.86
C HIS A 46 2.05 24.52 -32.96
N TRP A 47 0.93 24.96 -33.54
CA TRP A 47 -0.38 25.01 -32.89
C TRP A 47 -1.49 24.91 -33.95
N ALA A 48 -2.53 24.14 -33.66
CA ALA A 48 -3.72 24.02 -34.52
C ALA A 48 -4.81 25.02 -34.12
N ILE A 49 -5.46 25.66 -35.10
CA ILE A 49 -6.68 26.46 -34.89
C ILE A 49 -7.83 25.76 -35.64
N PRO A 50 -8.96 25.43 -34.97
CA PRO A 50 -9.22 25.58 -33.54
C PRO A 50 -8.30 24.67 -32.71
N THR A 51 -8.18 24.94 -31.40
CA THR A 51 -7.33 24.26 -30.40
C THR A 51 -7.66 22.78 -30.24
N LYS A 52 -7.33 21.99 -31.27
CA LYS A 52 -7.51 20.53 -31.28
C LYS A 52 -6.25 19.80 -30.81
N LYS A 53 -5.11 20.50 -30.69
CA LYS A 53 -3.83 19.93 -30.24
C LYS A 53 -3.10 20.88 -29.31
N ILE A 54 -2.47 20.32 -28.28
CA ILE A 54 -1.58 21.03 -27.38
C ILE A 54 -0.41 21.64 -28.22
N PRO A 55 -0.05 22.92 -28.03
CA PRO A 55 1.03 23.55 -28.75
C PRO A 55 2.32 22.84 -28.41
N HIS A 56 3.24 22.78 -29.36
CA HIS A 56 4.52 22.11 -29.16
C HIS A 56 5.56 22.70 -30.10
N PHE A 57 6.83 22.55 -29.73
CA PHE A 57 7.93 22.83 -30.65
C PHE A 57 8.24 21.59 -31.49
N LYS A 58 8.66 21.81 -32.75
CA LYS A 58 9.00 20.74 -33.69
C LYS A 58 10.30 21.09 -34.43
N HIS A 59 11.21 20.12 -34.48
CA HIS A 59 12.43 20.21 -35.30
C HIS A 59 12.10 20.27 -36.80
N LYS A 60 12.88 21.06 -37.54
CA LYS A 60 12.82 21.11 -39.03
C LYS A 60 13.54 19.91 -39.67
N SER A 61 14.67 19.48 -39.10
CA SER A 61 15.48 18.33 -39.51
C SER A 61 15.69 17.43 -38.29
N LYS A 62 15.54 16.11 -38.46
CA LYS A 62 15.36 15.13 -37.36
C LYS A 62 16.58 14.26 -37.07
N LYS A 63 17.78 14.62 -37.55
CA LYS A 63 18.81 13.58 -37.70
C LYS A 63 19.35 13.02 -36.39
N ASP A 64 19.46 13.80 -35.30
CA ASP A 64 20.12 13.32 -34.07
C ASP A 64 19.51 13.81 -32.73
N CYS A 65 18.25 14.26 -32.71
CA CYS A 65 17.59 14.74 -31.48
C CYS A 65 16.43 13.84 -31.05
N THR A 66 16.51 13.28 -29.84
CA THR A 66 15.48 12.42 -29.26
C THR A 66 14.38 13.18 -28.51
N TYR A 67 14.55 14.48 -28.27
CA TYR A 67 13.59 15.26 -27.50
C TYR A 67 12.19 15.29 -28.11
N GLY A 68 11.20 14.75 -27.39
CA GLY A 68 9.79 14.75 -27.77
C GLY A 68 9.47 13.91 -29.00
N PHE A 69 10.31 12.91 -29.32
CA PHE A 69 10.09 11.99 -30.44
C PHE A 69 9.26 10.77 -30.01
N GLY A 70 8.20 10.46 -30.75
CA GLY A 70 7.47 9.19 -30.63
C GLY A 70 6.52 9.05 -29.43
N GLU A 71 6.36 10.08 -28.61
CA GLU A 71 5.46 10.05 -27.45
C GLU A 71 3.99 10.21 -27.86
N SER A 72 3.12 9.38 -27.28
CA SER A 72 1.67 9.45 -27.52
C SER A 72 1.02 10.60 -26.75
N GLU A 73 -0.20 10.96 -27.12
CA GLU A 73 -0.98 11.98 -26.40
C GLU A 73 -1.26 11.54 -24.97
N GLU A 74 -1.55 10.25 -24.77
CA GLU A 74 -1.83 9.68 -23.46
C GLU A 74 -0.59 9.62 -22.57
N HIS A 75 0.60 9.36 -23.14
CA HIS A 75 1.85 9.47 -22.38
C HIS A 75 2.06 10.91 -21.88
N ASN A 76 1.85 11.91 -22.75
CA ASN A 76 1.94 13.32 -22.35
C ASN A 76 0.89 13.70 -21.29
N ALA A 77 -0.35 13.25 -21.44
CA ALA A 77 -1.41 13.47 -20.46
C ALA A 77 -1.03 12.88 -19.09
N GLY A 78 -0.51 11.65 -19.07
CA GLY A 78 -0.04 11.01 -17.85
C GLY A 78 1.10 11.77 -17.17
N LYS A 79 2.10 12.23 -17.94
CA LYS A 79 3.19 13.06 -17.41
C LYS A 79 2.68 14.35 -16.76
N ILE A 80 1.72 15.02 -17.39
CA ILE A 80 1.14 16.25 -16.83
C ILE A 80 0.38 15.96 -15.54
N LYS A 81 -0.39 14.86 -15.47
CA LYS A 81 -1.09 14.45 -14.23
C LYS A 81 -0.11 14.15 -13.10
N LEU A 82 0.94 13.38 -13.38
CA LEU A 82 2.00 13.10 -12.42
C LEU A 82 2.71 14.40 -11.99
N PHE A 83 3.05 15.29 -12.92
CA PHE A 83 3.69 16.57 -12.58
C PHE A 83 2.83 17.40 -11.62
N ASN A 84 1.53 17.54 -11.89
CA ASN A 84 0.62 18.26 -11.01
C ASN A 84 0.52 17.57 -9.64
N TYR A 85 0.41 16.23 -9.62
CA TYR A 85 0.42 15.45 -8.40
C TYR A 85 1.69 15.73 -7.57
N PHE A 86 2.88 15.53 -8.13
CA PHE A 86 4.15 15.77 -7.41
C PHE A 86 4.29 17.22 -6.96
N LYS A 87 3.84 18.18 -7.79
CA LYS A 87 3.84 19.61 -7.45
C LYS A 87 3.02 19.89 -6.20
N ASP A 88 1.80 19.39 -6.15
CA ASP A 88 0.87 19.65 -5.06
C ASP A 88 1.28 18.91 -3.80
N VAL A 89 1.71 17.66 -3.96
CA VAL A 89 2.05 16.74 -2.88
C VAL A 89 3.33 17.18 -2.15
N PHE A 90 4.33 17.67 -2.88
CA PHE A 90 5.62 18.10 -2.30
C PHE A 90 5.78 19.63 -2.23
N ALA A 91 4.71 20.40 -2.40
CA ALA A 91 4.75 21.86 -2.57
C ALA A 91 5.60 22.59 -1.52
N SER A 92 5.54 22.18 -0.25
CA SER A 92 6.30 22.83 0.82
C SER A 92 7.75 22.36 0.97
N LYS A 93 8.12 21.25 0.33
CA LYS A 93 9.45 20.63 0.43
C LYS A 93 10.33 20.91 -0.80
N LEU A 94 9.73 21.29 -1.92
CA LEU A 94 10.45 21.54 -3.17
C LEU A 94 11.07 22.93 -3.20
N GLU A 95 12.29 22.99 -3.71
CA GLU A 95 12.95 24.21 -4.21
C GLU A 95 12.64 24.40 -5.70
N ILE A 96 12.72 23.32 -6.49
CA ILE A 96 12.46 23.31 -7.94
C ILE A 96 11.59 22.11 -8.30
N ILE A 97 10.63 22.32 -9.19
CA ILE A 97 9.92 21.26 -9.92
C ILE A 97 9.81 21.64 -11.38
N ASP A 98 10.14 20.70 -12.27
CA ASP A 98 10.17 20.97 -13.69
C ASP A 98 9.79 19.74 -14.52
N ILE A 99 9.02 19.92 -15.60
CA ILE A 99 8.55 18.84 -16.50
C ILE A 99 9.39 18.83 -17.78
N GLU A 100 9.78 17.68 -18.35
CA GLU A 100 10.74 17.62 -19.47
C GLU A 100 12.04 18.40 -19.15
N HIS A 101 12.63 18.13 -17.99
CA HIS A 101 13.82 18.85 -17.52
C HIS A 101 15.08 18.30 -18.19
N PHE A 102 15.84 19.17 -18.85
CA PHE A 102 17.12 18.81 -19.44
C PHE A 102 18.23 18.84 -18.38
N ILE A 103 18.89 17.70 -18.16
CA ILE A 103 20.01 17.54 -17.23
C ILE A 103 21.32 17.59 -18.02
N PRO A 104 22.05 18.72 -18.04
CA PRO A 104 23.21 18.91 -18.92
C PRO A 104 24.32 17.89 -18.72
N GLU A 105 24.56 17.47 -17.47
CA GLU A 105 25.63 16.54 -17.07
C GLU A 105 25.45 15.17 -17.72
N THR A 106 24.19 14.74 -17.87
CA THR A 106 23.85 13.43 -18.45
C THR A 106 23.32 13.53 -19.87
N LYS A 107 23.03 14.75 -20.34
CA LYS A 107 22.29 15.05 -21.58
C LYS A 107 20.94 14.35 -21.66
N GLN A 108 20.38 13.96 -20.52
CA GLN A 108 19.06 13.34 -20.41
C GLN A 108 17.97 14.39 -20.32
N ILE A 109 16.77 13.98 -20.66
CA ILE A 109 15.55 14.71 -20.39
C ILE A 109 14.73 13.83 -19.47
N ALA A 110 14.57 14.29 -18.24
CA ALA A 110 13.71 13.66 -17.25
C ALA A 110 12.27 14.11 -17.50
N ASP A 111 11.32 13.19 -17.37
CA ASP A 111 9.90 13.53 -17.51
C ASP A 111 9.48 14.54 -16.44
N ILE A 112 9.88 14.33 -15.18
CA ILE A 112 9.70 15.28 -14.09
C ILE A 112 10.98 15.32 -13.27
N PHE A 113 11.49 16.50 -12.98
CA PHE A 113 12.63 16.74 -12.09
C PHE A 113 12.16 17.48 -10.84
N LEU A 114 12.66 17.03 -9.69
CA LEU A 114 12.38 17.56 -8.37
C LEU A 114 13.70 17.88 -7.69
N GLN A 115 13.85 19.11 -7.19
CA GLN A 115 14.92 19.47 -6.26
C GLN A 115 14.28 19.87 -4.95
N PHE A 116 14.62 19.15 -3.88
CA PHE A 116 14.15 19.43 -2.54
C PHE A 116 14.98 20.55 -1.90
N LYS A 117 14.39 21.27 -0.94
CA LYS A 117 15.10 22.29 -0.14
C LYS A 117 16.29 21.73 0.65
N THR A 118 16.33 20.41 0.84
CA THR A 118 17.46 19.66 1.41
C THR A 118 18.64 19.52 0.45
N GLY A 119 18.46 19.82 -0.84
CA GLY A 119 19.42 19.63 -1.92
C GLY A 119 19.30 18.27 -2.63
N GLU A 120 18.46 17.36 -2.14
CA GLU A 120 18.20 16.08 -2.80
C GLU A 120 17.52 16.30 -4.17
N LYS A 121 17.88 15.47 -5.16
CA LYS A 121 17.35 15.55 -6.52
C LYS A 121 16.70 14.26 -6.93
N TRP A 122 15.44 14.32 -7.33
CA TRP A 122 14.71 13.18 -7.86
C TRP A 122 14.29 13.41 -9.30
N VAL A 123 14.20 12.33 -10.06
CA VAL A 123 13.55 12.29 -11.36
C VAL A 123 12.44 11.26 -11.33
N ILE A 124 11.27 11.64 -11.83
CA ILE A 124 10.17 10.72 -12.08
C ILE A 124 10.12 10.45 -13.57
N GLU A 125 10.13 9.18 -13.96
CA GLU A 125 10.06 8.70 -15.34
C GLU A 125 8.76 7.94 -15.54
N TYR A 126 7.96 8.32 -16.54
CA TYR A 126 6.69 7.65 -16.81
C TYR A 126 6.76 6.84 -18.10
N GLN A 127 7.07 5.56 -18.00
CA GLN A 127 7.37 4.75 -19.17
C GLN A 127 6.14 3.97 -19.66
N ARG A 128 5.61 4.33 -20.84
CA ARG A 128 4.51 3.60 -21.50
C ARG A 128 4.93 2.81 -22.74
N SER A 129 5.91 3.31 -23.49
CA SER A 129 6.33 2.68 -24.74
C SER A 129 7.31 1.54 -24.46
N ASN A 130 7.49 0.67 -25.46
CA ASN A 130 8.52 -0.36 -25.38
C ASN A 130 9.89 0.27 -25.70
N ILE A 131 10.63 0.65 -24.65
CA ILE A 131 12.02 1.09 -24.72
C ILE A 131 12.94 -0.13 -24.52
N SER A 132 14.16 -0.08 -25.06
CA SER A 132 15.13 -1.16 -24.85
C SER A 132 15.54 -1.26 -23.38
N ILE A 133 15.78 -2.49 -22.91
CA ILE A 133 16.30 -2.75 -21.56
C ILE A 133 17.62 -1.99 -21.35
N GLN A 134 18.48 -2.01 -22.35
CA GLN A 134 19.78 -1.34 -22.33
C GLN A 134 19.63 0.19 -22.14
N ASP A 135 18.63 0.80 -22.76
CA ASP A 135 18.36 2.23 -22.59
C ASP A 135 17.84 2.57 -21.20
N ILE A 136 16.95 1.75 -20.62
CA ILE A 136 16.50 1.95 -19.23
C ILE A 136 17.71 1.88 -18.30
N GLN A 137 18.49 0.81 -18.38
CA GLN A 137 19.66 0.61 -17.52
C GLN A 137 20.68 1.74 -17.68
N ARG A 138 20.95 2.18 -18.92
CA ARG A 138 21.80 3.33 -19.19
C ARG A 138 21.26 4.61 -18.54
N ARG A 139 19.96 4.89 -18.63
CA ARG A 139 19.35 6.09 -18.03
C ARG A 139 19.48 6.08 -16.50
N ARG A 140 19.14 4.96 -15.88
CA ARG A 140 19.30 4.75 -14.42
C ARG A 140 20.74 4.98 -13.98
N ALA A 141 21.71 4.39 -14.68
CA ALA A 141 23.13 4.54 -14.38
C ALA A 141 23.59 6.01 -14.49
N LEU A 142 23.12 6.74 -15.50
CA LEU A 142 23.42 8.15 -15.67
C LEU A 142 22.85 9.00 -14.52
N TYR A 143 21.60 8.79 -14.11
CA TYR A 143 21.02 9.48 -12.95
C TYR A 143 21.80 9.18 -11.66
N ARG A 144 22.09 7.91 -11.41
CA ARG A 144 22.88 7.47 -10.26
C ARG A 144 24.27 8.12 -10.23
N SER A 145 24.92 8.29 -11.38
CA SER A 145 26.25 8.93 -11.44
C SER A 145 26.24 10.41 -11.04
N GLN A 146 25.07 11.06 -11.05
CA GLN A 146 24.88 12.45 -10.63
C GLN A 146 24.23 12.58 -9.25
N ASN A 147 24.16 11.48 -8.48
CA ASN A 147 23.41 11.41 -7.22
C ASN A 147 21.95 11.87 -7.37
N ILE A 148 21.36 11.62 -8.54
CA ILE A 148 19.95 11.86 -8.82
C ILE A 148 19.21 10.55 -8.63
N LYS A 149 18.18 10.56 -7.81
CA LYS A 149 17.33 9.40 -7.56
C LYS A 149 16.27 9.26 -8.64
N ASP A 150 16.17 8.09 -9.24
CA ASP A 150 15.18 7.81 -10.28
C ASP A 150 14.01 6.97 -9.75
N ILE A 151 12.79 7.46 -9.95
CA ILE A 151 11.54 6.76 -9.66
C ILE A 151 10.86 6.50 -11.00
N TRP A 152 10.68 5.23 -11.33
CA TRP A 152 10.05 4.82 -12.57
C TRP A 152 8.63 4.35 -12.32
N ILE A 153 7.69 4.90 -13.08
CA ILE A 153 6.28 4.53 -13.08
C ILE A 153 5.97 3.90 -14.43
N ALA A 154 5.55 2.64 -14.42
CA ALA A 154 5.13 1.95 -15.64
C ALA A 154 3.73 2.43 -16.06
N GLY A 155 3.49 2.51 -17.36
CA GLY A 155 2.12 2.56 -17.88
C GLY A 155 1.39 1.26 -17.58
N GLU A 156 0.09 1.36 -17.27
CA GLU A 156 -0.83 0.23 -17.18
C GLU A 156 -0.75 -0.69 -18.42
N ASN A 157 -0.50 -0.12 -19.59
CA ASN A 157 -0.36 -0.83 -20.85
C ASN A 157 0.89 -1.74 -20.94
N LEU A 158 1.80 -1.68 -19.96
CA LEU A 158 2.94 -2.60 -19.86
C LEU A 158 2.63 -3.88 -19.08
N VAL A 159 1.43 -3.97 -18.48
CA VAL A 159 0.89 -5.18 -17.87
C VAL A 159 -0.01 -5.88 -18.88
N ARG A 160 0.33 -7.12 -19.24
CA ARG A 160 -0.45 -7.92 -20.22
C ARG A 160 -1.66 -8.59 -19.60
N SER A 161 -1.53 -9.06 -18.37
CA SER A 161 -2.62 -9.68 -17.62
C SER A 161 -2.31 -9.62 -16.14
N ASP A 162 -3.36 -9.48 -15.34
CA ASP A 162 -3.29 -9.38 -13.90
C ASP A 162 -4.34 -10.34 -13.31
N THR A 163 -3.89 -11.38 -12.60
CA THR A 163 -4.77 -12.33 -11.89
C THR A 163 -4.71 -12.08 -10.38
N LEU A 164 -5.28 -12.93 -9.54
CA LEU A 164 -5.15 -12.76 -8.09
C LEU A 164 -3.69 -12.90 -7.61
N VAL A 165 -2.94 -13.84 -8.18
CA VAL A 165 -1.61 -14.26 -7.67
C VAL A 165 -0.48 -14.07 -8.67
N THR A 166 -0.79 -13.90 -9.95
CA THR A 166 0.22 -13.70 -11.00
C THR A 166 -0.01 -12.42 -11.79
N VAL A 167 1.07 -11.87 -12.33
CA VAL A 167 1.06 -10.73 -13.25
C VAL A 167 2.01 -10.98 -14.41
N ASN A 168 1.58 -10.70 -15.63
CA ASN A 168 2.42 -10.80 -16.82
C ASN A 168 2.89 -9.41 -17.25
N LEU A 169 4.21 -9.22 -17.32
CA LEU A 169 4.86 -7.94 -17.58
C LEU A 169 5.60 -7.95 -18.93
N LEU A 170 5.53 -6.84 -19.66
CA LEU A 170 6.43 -6.59 -20.79
C LEU A 170 7.87 -6.35 -20.30
N ASN A 171 8.86 -6.66 -21.15
CA ASN A 171 10.28 -6.46 -20.85
C ASN A 171 10.60 -5.08 -20.30
N ALA A 172 9.99 -4.02 -20.85
CA ALA A 172 10.16 -2.66 -20.33
C ALA A 172 9.77 -2.59 -18.84
N ALA A 173 8.55 -3.00 -18.46
CA ALA A 173 8.08 -2.98 -17.07
C ALA A 173 8.92 -3.85 -16.12
N GLN A 174 9.51 -4.94 -16.62
CA GLN A 174 10.40 -5.77 -15.81
C GLN A 174 11.63 -5.00 -15.31
N GLU A 175 12.21 -4.13 -16.13
CA GLU A 175 13.34 -3.26 -15.76
C GLU A 175 12.92 -2.02 -14.94
N LEU A 176 11.61 -1.77 -14.82
CA LEU A 176 11.08 -0.66 -14.03
C LEU A 176 10.83 -1.04 -12.57
N ARG A 177 10.96 -2.32 -12.23
CA ARG A 177 10.86 -2.78 -10.84
C ARG A 177 11.87 -2.06 -9.95
N PHE A 178 11.53 -1.96 -8.67
CA PHE A 178 12.35 -1.35 -7.64
C PHE A 178 12.42 -2.26 -6.42
N LYS A 179 13.48 -2.09 -5.62
CA LYS A 179 13.57 -2.70 -4.30
C LYS A 179 12.77 -1.87 -3.30
N ASP A 180 11.76 -2.47 -2.71
CA ASP A 180 11.05 -1.87 -1.58
C ASP A 180 11.90 -1.89 -0.29
N PHE A 181 11.36 -1.32 0.79
CA PHE A 181 12.01 -1.31 2.09
C PHE A 181 12.41 -2.72 2.60
N HIS A 182 11.66 -3.76 2.24
CA HIS A 182 11.94 -5.15 2.61
C HIS A 182 12.95 -5.83 1.66
N GLN A 183 13.55 -5.09 0.73
CA GLN A 183 14.46 -5.60 -0.30
C GLN A 183 13.81 -6.60 -1.27
N THR A 184 12.47 -6.59 -1.35
CA THR A 184 11.72 -7.37 -2.33
C THR A 184 11.47 -6.56 -3.60
N GLU A 185 11.29 -7.26 -4.72
CA GLU A 185 11.01 -6.61 -6.00
C GLU A 185 9.56 -6.14 -6.03
N SER A 186 9.34 -4.87 -6.34
CA SER A 186 8.02 -4.26 -6.45
C SER A 186 7.89 -3.52 -7.78
N LEU A 187 6.67 -3.31 -8.25
CA LEU A 187 6.36 -2.53 -9.46
C LEU A 187 5.19 -1.59 -9.19
N ILE A 188 5.31 -0.34 -9.63
CA ILE A 188 4.21 0.61 -9.67
C ILE A 188 3.77 0.86 -11.12
N THR A 189 2.47 0.85 -11.35
CA THR A 189 1.86 1.21 -12.64
C THR A 189 0.85 2.34 -12.47
N PHE A 190 0.63 3.09 -13.54
CA PHE A 190 -0.30 4.22 -13.57
C PHE A 190 -1.11 4.20 -14.87
N ASP A 191 -2.44 4.34 -14.73
CA ASP A 191 -3.37 4.59 -15.83
C ASP A 191 -3.71 6.10 -15.87
N PRO A 192 -3.31 6.81 -16.94
CA PRO A 192 -3.52 8.25 -17.04
C PRO A 192 -4.96 8.62 -17.34
N ILE A 193 -5.83 7.69 -17.76
CA ILE A 193 -7.25 7.95 -18.04
C ILE A 193 -8.04 7.91 -16.74
N SER A 194 -7.95 6.78 -16.01
CA SER A 194 -8.69 6.55 -14.77
C SER A 194 -8.03 7.16 -13.53
N GLU A 195 -6.78 7.62 -13.65
CA GLU A 195 -5.92 8.04 -12.53
C GLU A 195 -5.65 6.94 -11.50
N GLN A 196 -5.89 5.69 -11.88
CA GLN A 196 -5.61 4.54 -11.04
C GLN A 196 -4.11 4.26 -10.99
N VAL A 197 -3.62 3.98 -9.80
CA VAL A 197 -2.27 3.48 -9.54
C VAL A 197 -2.40 2.05 -9.02
N SER A 198 -1.60 1.14 -9.56
CA SER A 198 -1.45 -0.21 -9.01
C SER A 198 -0.03 -0.42 -8.48
N ILE A 199 0.09 -1.00 -7.29
CA ILE A 199 1.37 -1.39 -6.69
C ILE A 199 1.39 -2.90 -6.53
N TYR A 200 2.31 -3.56 -7.22
CA TYR A 200 2.59 -4.98 -7.10
C TYR A 200 3.78 -5.18 -6.17
N ARG A 201 3.58 -5.91 -5.07
CA ARG A 201 4.60 -6.17 -4.05
C ARG A 201 5.13 -7.59 -4.14
N GLU A 202 6.39 -7.75 -3.74
CA GLU A 202 7.05 -9.06 -3.58
C GLU A 202 6.93 -9.92 -4.85
N LEU A 203 7.38 -9.37 -5.98
CA LEU A 203 7.36 -10.01 -7.28
C LEU A 203 8.45 -11.08 -7.40
N GLU A 204 8.04 -12.32 -7.57
CA GLU A 204 8.94 -13.45 -7.81
C GLU A 204 8.78 -13.96 -9.24
N GLN A 205 9.89 -14.09 -9.96
CA GLN A 205 9.85 -14.49 -11.37
C GLN A 205 9.49 -15.98 -11.52
N LEU A 206 8.38 -16.26 -12.22
CA LEU A 206 7.95 -17.63 -12.56
C LEU A 206 8.44 -18.06 -13.96
N SER A 207 8.44 -17.12 -14.90
CA SER A 207 8.93 -17.33 -16.27
C SER A 207 9.46 -16.02 -16.85
N GLN A 208 9.80 -16.00 -18.14
CA GLN A 208 10.35 -14.80 -18.79
C GLN A 208 9.45 -13.56 -18.62
N ASN A 209 8.12 -13.73 -18.64
CA ASN A 209 7.18 -12.60 -18.56
C ASN A 209 6.20 -12.71 -17.40
N SER A 210 6.15 -13.84 -16.70
CA SER A 210 5.18 -14.09 -15.61
C SER A 210 5.86 -13.98 -14.25
N PHE A 211 5.20 -13.29 -13.34
CA PHE A 211 5.65 -13.09 -11.97
C PHE A 211 4.52 -13.49 -11.01
N MET A 212 4.88 -14.18 -9.93
CA MET A 212 4.02 -14.31 -8.76
C MET A 212 4.10 -13.02 -7.95
N LYS A 213 3.03 -12.64 -7.28
CA LYS A 213 2.98 -11.48 -6.38
C LYS A 213 2.38 -11.88 -5.04
N SER A 214 2.96 -11.41 -3.93
CA SER A 214 2.35 -11.61 -2.61
C SER A 214 1.13 -10.72 -2.40
N SER A 215 1.15 -9.51 -2.96
CA SER A 215 0.02 -8.57 -2.88
C SER A 215 0.00 -7.59 -4.05
N ALA A 216 -1.20 -7.16 -4.43
CA ALA A 216 -1.43 -6.04 -5.33
C ALA A 216 -2.42 -5.07 -4.69
N TYR A 217 -2.10 -3.78 -4.76
CA TYR A 217 -2.94 -2.71 -4.24
C TYR A 217 -3.33 -1.76 -5.35
N GLN A 218 -4.55 -1.24 -5.29
CA GLN A 218 -5.05 -0.25 -6.22
C GLN A 218 -5.56 0.96 -5.45
N CYS A 219 -5.18 2.15 -5.91
CA CYS A 219 -5.63 3.41 -5.34
C CYS A 219 -5.80 4.48 -6.42
N GLN A 220 -6.43 5.60 -6.06
CA GLN A 220 -6.38 6.80 -6.89
C GLN A 220 -5.02 7.48 -6.73
N LEU A 221 -4.52 8.15 -7.77
CA LEU A 221 -3.25 8.87 -7.74
C LEU A 221 -3.15 9.82 -6.53
N SER A 222 -4.25 10.47 -6.13
CA SER A 222 -4.31 11.37 -4.97
C SER A 222 -4.04 10.70 -3.61
N GLU A 223 -4.13 9.37 -3.55
CA GLU A 223 -3.94 8.56 -2.33
C GLU A 223 -2.54 7.97 -2.21
N LEU A 224 -1.78 7.97 -3.32
CA LEU A 224 -0.40 7.52 -3.35
C LEU A 224 0.43 8.34 -2.36
N CYS A 225 1.37 7.69 -1.69
CA CYS A 225 2.37 8.33 -0.84
C CYS A 225 3.76 7.80 -1.21
N PHE A 226 4.80 8.50 -0.77
CA PHE A 226 6.20 8.23 -1.03
C PHE A 226 6.97 8.42 0.27
N ASN A 227 7.70 7.39 0.69
CA ASN A 227 8.50 7.50 1.90
C ASN A 227 9.78 8.29 1.64
N LYS A 228 10.59 8.53 2.68
CA LYS A 228 11.88 9.25 2.53
C LYS A 228 12.84 8.59 1.54
N TRP A 229 12.69 7.29 1.29
CA TRP A 229 13.44 6.55 0.28
C TRP A 229 12.76 6.52 -1.07
N GLY A 230 11.73 7.34 -1.30
CA GLY A 230 11.08 7.49 -2.61
C GLY A 230 10.41 6.22 -3.09
N GLU A 231 10.17 5.28 -2.17
CA GLU A 231 9.34 4.13 -2.43
C GLU A 231 7.87 4.58 -2.34
N PRO A 232 7.04 4.24 -3.35
CA PRO A 232 5.62 4.47 -3.29
C PRO A 232 4.95 3.51 -2.30
N TYR A 233 3.92 3.97 -1.60
CA TYR A 233 3.09 3.15 -0.73
C TYR A 233 1.67 3.72 -0.59
N VAL A 234 0.73 2.87 -0.15
CA VAL A 234 -0.70 3.19 -0.06
C VAL A 234 -1.28 2.77 1.29
N LEU A 235 -2.56 3.10 1.52
CA LEU A 235 -3.28 2.76 2.75
C LEU A 235 -3.21 1.27 3.05
N GLU A 236 -3.31 0.42 2.03
CA GLU A 236 -3.26 -1.03 2.18
C GLU A 236 -1.89 -1.54 2.68
N ASP A 237 -0.78 -0.86 2.32
CA ASP A 237 0.54 -1.15 2.89
C ASP A 237 0.55 -0.85 4.40
N TYR A 238 -0.03 0.29 4.80
CA TYR A 238 -0.18 0.66 6.22
C TYR A 238 -1.00 -0.38 7.00
N LEU A 239 -2.15 -0.78 6.44
CA LEU A 239 -3.05 -1.73 7.10
C LEU A 239 -2.41 -3.11 7.31
N LYS A 240 -1.58 -3.57 6.36
CA LYS A 240 -0.81 -4.82 6.50
C LYS A 240 0.17 -4.75 7.69
N VAL A 241 0.73 -3.57 7.97
CA VAL A 241 1.61 -3.35 9.12
C VAL A 241 0.82 -3.20 10.42
N GLU A 242 -0.29 -2.47 10.39
CA GLU A 242 -1.18 -2.30 11.54
C GLU A 242 -1.69 -3.66 12.06
N GLU A 243 -2.12 -4.55 11.16
CA GLU A 243 -2.61 -5.88 11.53
C GLU A 243 -1.54 -6.75 12.22
N ARG A 244 -0.26 -6.60 11.85
CA ARG A 244 0.88 -7.26 12.52
C ARG A 244 1.15 -6.68 13.91
N GLY A 245 0.79 -5.41 14.13
CA GLY A 245 1.03 -4.67 15.37
C GLY A 245 -0.04 -4.84 16.45
N LYS A 246 -1.17 -5.53 16.17
CA LYS A 246 -2.27 -5.78 17.13
C LYS A 246 -1.88 -6.74 18.25
N THR A 247 -0.99 -6.28 19.14
CA THR A 247 -0.81 -6.83 20.48
C THR A 247 -1.87 -6.25 21.42
N GLU A 248 -2.14 -6.92 22.55
CA GLU A 248 -3.22 -6.60 23.48
C GLU A 248 -3.02 -5.26 24.21
N TYR A 249 -3.27 -4.14 23.53
CA TYR A 249 -3.23 -2.80 24.12
C TYR A 249 -4.57 -2.41 24.74
N SER A 250 -4.52 -1.74 25.89
CA SER A 250 -5.69 -1.37 26.70
C SER A 250 -6.35 -0.04 26.30
N GLY A 251 -5.73 0.72 25.40
CA GLY A 251 -6.22 2.00 24.90
C GLY A 251 -5.18 2.69 24.01
N GLY A 252 -5.63 3.62 23.16
CA GLY A 252 -4.77 4.41 22.29
C GLY A 252 -5.46 5.70 21.84
N MET A 253 -4.69 6.65 21.33
CA MET A 253 -5.21 7.87 20.71
C MET A 253 -4.44 8.20 19.43
N ALA A 254 -5.12 8.85 18.50
CA ALA A 254 -4.50 9.40 17.29
C ALA A 254 -4.04 10.84 17.55
N LEU A 255 -2.75 11.11 17.43
CA LEU A 255 -2.16 12.44 17.57
C LEU A 255 -1.68 12.96 16.22
N THR A 256 -1.75 14.28 16.02
CA THR A 256 -1.13 14.91 14.84
C THR A 256 0.27 15.38 15.20
N PHE A 257 1.26 14.98 14.41
CA PHE A 257 2.66 15.38 14.59
C PHE A 257 3.24 15.91 13.29
N SER A 258 4.20 16.83 13.41
CA SER A 258 4.98 17.27 12.26
C SER A 258 6.10 16.29 11.95
N VAL A 259 6.31 15.97 10.67
CA VAL A 259 7.36 15.03 10.23
C VAL A 259 8.77 15.50 10.58
N GLU A 260 8.99 16.82 10.66
CA GLU A 260 10.29 17.40 11.04
C GLU A 260 10.63 17.19 12.53
N LYS A 261 9.63 16.86 13.35
CA LYS A 261 9.76 16.57 14.78
C LYS A 261 9.88 15.07 15.06
N MET A 262 10.33 14.28 14.09
CA MET A 262 10.48 12.84 14.20
C MET A 262 11.94 12.43 14.14
N VAL A 263 12.31 11.43 14.93
CA VAL A 263 13.67 10.86 14.95
C VAL A 263 13.60 9.36 14.72
N TYR A 264 14.38 8.91 13.74
CA TYR A 264 14.54 7.50 13.41
C TYR A 264 15.51 6.87 14.42
N ALA A 265 15.00 6.31 15.51
CA ALA A 265 15.86 5.70 16.52
C ALA A 265 15.99 4.19 16.26
N ASN A 266 17.24 3.72 16.12
CA ASN A 266 17.56 2.30 16.23
C ASN A 266 18.07 1.91 17.63
N LYS A 267 18.11 2.85 18.61
CA LYS A 267 18.85 2.64 19.89
C LYS A 267 18.28 3.32 21.15
N LEU A 268 17.18 4.06 21.08
CA LEU A 268 16.65 4.76 22.27
C LEU A 268 15.45 4.01 22.84
N ASN A 269 15.56 3.55 24.09
CA ASN A 269 14.44 2.98 24.87
C ASN A 269 13.36 4.03 25.27
N LYS A 270 13.38 5.22 24.66
CA LYS A 270 12.46 6.31 24.92
C LYS A 270 11.63 6.61 23.68
N THR A 271 10.34 6.80 23.90
CA THR A 271 9.36 7.12 22.84
C THR A 271 9.49 8.54 22.35
N TYR A 272 9.80 9.49 23.23
CA TYR A 272 10.02 10.87 22.86
C TYR A 272 11.16 11.46 23.68
N TYR A 273 11.69 12.57 23.22
CA TYR A 273 12.70 13.33 23.95
C TYR A 273 12.62 14.81 23.58
N HIS A 274 13.08 15.66 24.48
CA HIS A 274 13.10 17.11 24.26
C HIS A 274 14.52 17.57 23.88
N VAL A 275 14.61 18.38 22.83
CA VAL A 275 15.83 19.12 22.45
C VAL A 275 15.44 20.57 22.27
N ASN A 276 16.09 21.48 23.01
CA ASN A 276 15.83 22.93 22.90
C ASN A 276 14.34 23.32 23.02
N ASN A 277 13.62 22.76 23.99
CA ASN A 277 12.16 22.89 24.18
C ASN A 277 11.28 22.31 23.06
N GLU A 278 11.85 21.65 22.05
CA GLU A 278 11.09 20.93 21.03
C GLU A 278 10.99 19.44 21.37
N MET A 279 9.81 18.86 21.21
CA MET A 279 9.57 17.44 21.42
C MET A 279 9.79 16.67 20.12
N TYR A 280 10.63 15.63 20.20
CA TYR A 280 10.89 14.70 19.12
C TYR A 280 10.35 13.32 19.46
N LEU A 281 9.85 12.61 18.45
CA LEU A 281 9.28 11.27 18.62
C LEU A 281 10.13 10.20 17.94
N SER A 282 10.42 9.13 18.69
CA SER A 282 11.06 7.91 18.23
C SER A 282 10.06 7.03 17.46
N ILE A 283 10.42 6.65 16.23
CA ILE A 283 9.58 5.76 15.41
C ILE A 283 10.21 4.38 15.34
N PRO A 284 9.43 3.31 15.62
CA PRO A 284 9.88 1.94 15.42
C PRO A 284 10.36 1.68 13.99
N GLU A 285 11.42 0.90 13.85
CA GLU A 285 12.04 0.57 12.56
C GLU A 285 11.04 0.00 11.54
N TYR A 286 10.12 -0.84 12.01
CA TYR A 286 9.09 -1.45 11.15
C TYR A 286 8.09 -0.43 10.57
N LEU A 287 7.99 0.78 11.12
CA LEU A 287 7.15 1.87 10.58
C LEU A 287 7.93 2.84 9.70
N HIS A 288 9.26 2.74 9.61
CA HIS A 288 10.04 3.78 8.92
C HIS A 288 9.65 3.92 7.45
N HIS A 289 9.28 2.82 6.79
CA HIS A 289 8.87 2.79 5.39
C HIS A 289 7.50 3.41 5.11
N LEU A 290 6.72 3.69 6.16
CA LEU A 290 5.42 4.33 6.07
C LEU A 290 5.48 5.83 6.40
N ILE A 291 6.66 6.36 6.74
CA ILE A 291 6.85 7.79 7.03
C ILE A 291 6.78 8.56 5.71
N PRO A 292 5.73 9.37 5.48
CA PRO A 292 5.57 10.10 4.23
C PRO A 292 6.62 11.20 4.17
N LEU A 293 7.32 11.28 3.05
CA LEU A 293 8.21 12.40 2.78
C LEU A 293 7.41 13.68 2.48
N GLU A 294 6.17 13.51 2.02
CA GLU A 294 5.44 14.57 1.33
C GLU A 294 4.71 15.50 2.28
N LEU A 295 4.50 15.06 3.51
CA LEU A 295 3.56 15.71 4.41
C LEU A 295 4.29 16.47 5.49
N GLU A 296 3.78 17.66 5.78
CA GLU A 296 4.20 18.43 6.94
C GLU A 296 3.71 17.80 8.23
N ASN A 297 2.48 17.25 8.20
CA ASN A 297 1.78 16.68 9.33
C ASN A 297 1.29 15.27 9.01
N ILE A 298 1.37 14.39 10.00
CA ILE A 298 0.95 12.99 9.96
C ILE A 298 0.11 12.67 11.18
N LYS A 299 -0.71 11.61 11.06
CA LYS A 299 -1.39 10.99 12.20
C LYS A 299 -0.56 9.85 12.74
N LEU A 300 -0.45 9.83 14.06
CA LEU A 300 0.23 8.81 14.81
C LEU A 300 -0.76 8.12 15.71
N ASP A 301 -0.87 6.80 15.56
CA ASP A 301 -1.57 5.99 16.54
C ASP A 301 -0.59 5.64 17.65
N VAL A 302 -0.93 6.10 18.84
CA VAL A 302 -0.10 5.93 20.03
C VAL A 302 -0.86 5.16 21.08
N PHE A 303 -0.24 4.09 21.59
CA PHE A 303 -0.83 3.20 22.59
C PHE A 303 -0.05 3.23 23.90
N TRP A 304 -0.75 2.82 24.96
CA TRP A 304 -0.19 2.66 26.30
C TRP A 304 -0.21 1.16 26.64
N ASN A 305 0.87 0.65 27.21
CA ASN A 305 0.87 -0.70 27.77
C ASN A 305 -0.02 -0.76 29.01
N HIS A 306 -0.80 -1.85 29.15
CA HIS A 306 -1.67 -2.08 30.29
C HIS A 306 -0.86 -2.00 31.60
N ARG A 307 -1.28 -1.14 32.52
CA ARG A 307 -0.64 -0.85 33.82
C ARG A 307 -0.40 -2.15 34.62
N PRO A 308 0.85 -2.59 34.88
CA PRO A 308 1.12 -3.45 36.02
C PRO A 308 0.83 -2.66 37.29
N ALA A 309 0.18 -3.27 38.29
CA ALA A 309 -0.39 -2.60 39.47
C ALA A 309 0.56 -1.69 40.27
N ASN A 310 1.88 -1.75 40.02
CA ASN A 310 2.93 -1.07 40.78
C ASN A 310 3.82 -0.08 39.97
N SER A 311 3.41 0.35 38.77
CA SER A 311 4.16 1.33 37.95
C SER A 311 3.72 2.78 38.21
N LYS A 312 4.68 3.73 38.25
CA LYS A 312 4.41 5.18 38.32
C LYS A 312 4.00 5.71 36.94
N GLU A 313 3.15 6.73 36.91
CA GLU A 313 2.59 7.34 35.69
C GLU A 313 3.66 7.89 34.74
N GLU A 314 4.75 8.42 35.30
CA GLU A 314 5.89 8.98 34.57
C GLU A 314 6.75 7.93 33.84
N ASP A 315 6.54 6.64 34.13
CA ASP A 315 7.30 5.52 33.57
C ASP A 315 6.57 4.78 32.43
N MET A 316 5.42 5.28 31.95
CA MET A 316 4.73 4.65 30.82
C MET A 316 5.25 5.18 29.47
N PRO A 317 6.09 4.43 28.73
CA PRO A 317 6.37 4.79 27.36
C PRO A 317 5.08 4.65 26.54
N MET A 318 4.60 5.77 26.03
CA MET A 318 3.72 5.78 24.85
C MET A 318 4.41 4.94 23.75
N ILE A 319 3.72 4.15 22.95
CA ILE A 319 4.38 3.44 21.83
C ILE A 319 3.68 3.86 20.56
N VAL A 320 4.43 4.37 19.59
CA VAL A 320 3.91 4.61 18.25
C VAL A 320 3.71 3.25 17.60
N THR A 321 2.47 2.86 17.37
CA THR A 321 2.15 1.56 16.76
C THR A 321 1.70 1.70 15.31
N GLY A 322 1.26 2.91 14.92
CA GLY A 322 0.79 3.22 13.58
C GLY A 322 1.14 4.66 13.21
N LEU A 323 1.33 4.87 11.91
CA LEU A 323 1.60 6.16 11.31
C LEU A 323 0.95 6.21 9.93
N TYR A 324 0.12 7.21 9.69
CA TYR A 324 -0.55 7.39 8.41
C TYR A 324 -0.74 8.86 8.05
N THR A 325 -0.98 9.09 6.76
CA THR A 325 -1.32 10.42 6.23
C THR A 325 -2.73 10.84 6.62
N THR A 326 -2.93 12.13 6.91
CA THR A 326 -4.27 12.68 7.12
C THR A 326 -5.19 12.51 5.90
N ARG A 327 -4.65 12.32 4.70
CA ARG A 327 -5.42 12.06 3.47
C ARG A 327 -6.23 10.77 3.53
N TRP A 328 -5.79 9.78 4.31
CA TRP A 328 -6.49 8.50 4.44
C TRP A 328 -7.57 8.50 5.53
N GLU A 329 -7.73 9.58 6.31
CA GLU A 329 -8.66 9.62 7.44
C GLU A 329 -10.10 9.26 7.06
N GLU A 330 -10.61 9.81 5.97
CA GLU A 330 -12.00 9.53 5.55
C GLU A 330 -12.17 8.06 5.14
N ARG A 331 -11.20 7.47 4.44
CA ARG A 331 -11.23 6.04 4.11
C ARG A 331 -11.10 5.15 5.33
N LEU A 332 -10.23 5.50 6.28
CA LEU A 332 -10.09 4.79 7.55
C LEU A 332 -11.39 4.86 8.37
N LYS A 333 -12.01 6.03 8.50
CA LYS A 333 -13.33 6.19 9.16
C LYS A 333 -14.41 5.39 8.45
N GLN A 334 -14.45 5.39 7.12
CA GLN A 334 -15.40 4.59 6.35
C GLN A 334 -15.18 3.10 6.55
N ARG A 335 -13.92 2.63 6.56
CA ARG A 335 -13.57 1.25 6.85
C ARG A 335 -14.03 0.87 8.26
N GLN A 336 -13.71 1.68 9.26
CA GLN A 336 -14.11 1.43 10.65
C GLN A 336 -15.64 1.38 10.81
N ARG A 337 -16.38 2.28 10.15
CA ARG A 337 -17.85 2.24 10.12
C ARG A 337 -18.36 0.94 9.51
N LYS A 338 -17.83 0.53 8.35
CA LYS A 338 -18.19 -0.74 7.70
C LYS A 338 -17.86 -1.95 8.57
N GLU A 339 -16.74 -1.93 9.29
CA GLU A 339 -16.36 -3.01 10.22
C GLU A 339 -17.33 -3.07 11.41
N ILE A 340 -17.72 -1.93 11.98
CA ILE A 340 -18.72 -1.85 13.07
C ILE A 340 -20.09 -2.34 12.57
N GLU A 341 -20.55 -1.87 11.42
CA GLU A 341 -21.79 -2.31 10.79
C GLU A 341 -21.77 -3.81 10.49
N PHE A 342 -20.65 -4.31 9.95
CA PHE A 342 -20.48 -5.73 9.70
C PHE A 342 -20.53 -6.54 11.00
N ALA A 343 -19.80 -6.12 12.02
CA ALA A 343 -19.74 -6.77 13.32
C ALA A 343 -21.08 -6.72 14.10
N ALA A 344 -21.98 -5.82 13.73
CA ALA A 344 -23.34 -5.72 14.26
C ALA A 344 -24.34 -6.69 13.61
N ASN A 345 -23.96 -7.40 12.53
CA ASN A 345 -24.84 -8.37 11.90
C ASN A 345 -25.11 -9.59 12.79
N PRO A 346 -26.31 -10.18 12.70
CA PRO A 346 -26.62 -11.48 13.31
C PRO A 346 -25.64 -12.56 12.84
N VAL A 347 -25.38 -13.51 13.72
CA VAL A 347 -24.53 -14.66 13.38
C VAL A 347 -25.33 -15.69 12.59
N TYR A 348 -24.79 -16.07 11.43
CA TYR A 348 -25.32 -17.14 10.60
C TYR A 348 -24.39 -18.35 10.58
N LEU A 349 -24.92 -19.52 10.23
CA LEU A 349 -24.20 -20.79 10.30
C LEU A 349 -22.94 -20.81 9.43
N GLY A 350 -22.95 -20.12 8.28
CA GLY A 350 -21.75 -19.99 7.45
C GLY A 350 -20.61 -19.25 8.16
N MET A 351 -20.92 -18.24 8.98
CA MET A 351 -19.93 -17.47 9.75
C MET A 351 -19.38 -18.30 10.93
N MET A 352 -20.26 -19.03 11.62
CA MET A 352 -19.87 -19.98 12.67
C MET A 352 -18.97 -21.08 12.10
N PHE A 353 -19.36 -21.68 10.96
CA PHE A 353 -18.58 -22.70 10.26
C PHE A 353 -17.19 -22.18 9.89
N HIS A 354 -17.11 -20.96 9.34
CA HIS A 354 -15.83 -20.33 9.03
C HIS A 354 -14.96 -20.14 10.28
N SER A 355 -15.52 -19.68 11.39
CA SER A 355 -14.80 -19.50 12.66
C SER A 355 -14.21 -20.82 13.17
N LEU A 356 -14.94 -21.93 13.03
CA LEU A 356 -14.43 -23.27 13.37
C LEU A 356 -13.28 -23.70 12.46
N ILE A 357 -13.35 -23.41 11.16
CA ILE A 357 -12.26 -23.71 10.21
C ILE A 357 -11.01 -22.91 10.54
N LEU A 358 -11.14 -21.63 10.92
CA LEU A 358 -9.97 -20.83 11.34
C LEU A 358 -9.29 -21.43 12.58
N ILE A 359 -10.07 -21.90 13.58
CA ILE A 359 -9.52 -22.60 14.74
C ILE A 359 -8.85 -23.93 14.33
N TYR A 360 -9.46 -24.65 13.39
CA TYR A 360 -8.90 -25.88 12.86
C TYR A 360 -7.54 -25.66 12.21
N ASP A 361 -7.46 -24.70 11.29
CA ASP A 361 -6.25 -24.34 10.56
C ASP A 361 -5.11 -23.95 11.52
N ASP A 362 -5.42 -23.15 12.55
CA ASP A 362 -4.42 -22.66 13.51
C ASP A 362 -3.86 -23.76 14.44
N TYR A 363 -4.67 -24.73 14.86
CA TYR A 363 -4.32 -25.62 15.99
C TYR A 363 -4.39 -27.13 15.71
N PHE A 364 -5.11 -27.56 14.68
CA PHE A 364 -5.42 -28.97 14.46
C PHE A 364 -5.03 -29.49 13.07
N MET A 365 -4.76 -28.61 12.13
CA MET A 365 -4.30 -28.98 10.78
C MET A 365 -2.98 -29.75 10.86
N THR A 366 -2.90 -30.86 10.13
CA THR A 366 -1.67 -31.65 10.02
C THR A 366 -0.87 -31.25 8.79
N GLU A 367 0.44 -31.49 8.82
CA GLU A 367 1.35 -31.24 7.68
C GLU A 367 0.84 -31.93 6.38
N LYS A 368 0.40 -33.19 6.49
CA LYS A 368 -0.17 -33.95 5.36
C LYS A 368 -1.48 -33.37 4.81
N GLU A 369 -2.26 -32.67 5.63
CA GLU A 369 -3.47 -31.98 5.18
C GLU A 369 -3.11 -30.65 4.51
N TRP A 370 -2.15 -29.92 5.08
CA TRP A 370 -1.61 -28.71 4.48
C TRP A 370 -1.02 -28.98 3.08
N GLU A 371 -0.23 -30.05 2.93
CA GLU A 371 0.31 -30.49 1.63
C GLU A 371 -0.76 -30.77 0.58
N LYS A 372 -1.92 -31.30 0.98
CA LYS A 372 -3.05 -31.57 0.06
C LYS A 372 -3.81 -30.30 -0.33
N GLU A 373 -3.66 -29.25 0.45
CA GLU A 373 -4.35 -27.99 0.27
C GLU A 373 -3.48 -26.92 -0.38
N VAL A 374 -2.17 -27.16 -0.45
CA VAL A 374 -1.18 -26.18 -0.89
C VAL A 374 -1.53 -25.59 -2.25
N ASP A 375 -1.99 -26.42 -3.20
CA ASP A 375 -2.41 -25.97 -4.52
C ASP A 375 -3.65 -25.08 -4.47
N PHE A 376 -4.65 -25.44 -3.65
CA PHE A 376 -5.84 -24.60 -3.48
C PHE A 376 -5.47 -23.26 -2.84
N ARG A 377 -4.59 -23.26 -1.84
CA ARG A 377 -4.17 -22.07 -1.10
C ARG A 377 -3.30 -21.15 -1.97
N ILE A 378 -2.34 -21.69 -2.73
CA ILE A 378 -1.49 -20.96 -3.68
C ILE A 378 -2.34 -20.36 -4.81
N GLU A 379 -3.32 -21.10 -5.33
CA GLU A 379 -4.18 -20.61 -6.41
C GLU A 379 -5.32 -19.69 -5.92
N GLY A 380 -5.42 -19.43 -4.60
CA GLY A 380 -6.51 -18.66 -4.00
C GLY A 380 -7.89 -19.33 -4.17
N LYS A 381 -7.93 -20.63 -4.45
CA LYS A 381 -9.16 -21.41 -4.57
C LYS A 381 -9.72 -21.77 -3.19
N GLN A 382 -11.04 -21.78 -3.10
CA GLN A 382 -11.70 -22.22 -1.88
C GLN A 382 -11.47 -23.71 -1.65
N ILE A 383 -11.04 -24.08 -0.43
CA ILE A 383 -10.94 -25.49 -0.02
C ILE A 383 -12.30 -26.17 -0.24
N PRO A 384 -12.33 -27.35 -0.88
CA PRO A 384 -13.57 -28.08 -1.08
C PRO A 384 -14.37 -28.27 0.21
N HIS A 385 -15.64 -27.89 0.15
CA HIS A 385 -16.51 -27.83 1.33
C HIS A 385 -16.69 -29.17 2.05
N TYR A 386 -16.62 -30.29 1.33
CA TYR A 386 -16.67 -31.63 1.93
C TYR A 386 -15.41 -31.94 2.77
N LEU A 387 -14.24 -31.39 2.41
CA LEU A 387 -13.01 -31.54 3.18
C LEU A 387 -13.11 -30.78 4.50
N GLN A 388 -13.59 -29.53 4.44
CA GLN A 388 -13.84 -28.71 5.62
C GLN A 388 -14.73 -29.42 6.65
N ASN A 389 -15.84 -30.03 6.19
CA ASN A 389 -16.70 -30.85 7.05
C ASN A 389 -15.99 -32.09 7.61
N ARG A 390 -15.20 -32.79 6.78
CA ARG A 390 -14.41 -33.96 7.23
C ARG A 390 -13.43 -33.58 8.35
N TYR A 391 -12.78 -32.44 8.24
CA TYR A 391 -11.82 -31.96 9.24
C TYR A 391 -12.46 -31.62 10.57
N LEU A 392 -13.56 -30.90 10.55
CA LEU A 392 -14.30 -30.55 11.77
C LEU A 392 -14.88 -31.80 12.46
N LYS A 393 -15.41 -32.76 11.68
CA LYS A 393 -15.89 -34.05 12.23
C LYS A 393 -14.76 -34.86 12.86
N ARG A 394 -13.58 -34.89 12.24
CA ARG A 394 -12.41 -35.63 12.76
C ARG A 394 -12.04 -35.21 14.18
N ILE A 395 -12.14 -33.91 14.47
CA ILE A 395 -11.83 -33.38 15.80
C ILE A 395 -13.05 -33.28 16.73
N GLY A 396 -14.22 -33.79 16.29
CA GLY A 396 -15.46 -33.75 17.07
C GLY A 396 -16.08 -32.37 17.21
N ALA A 397 -15.69 -31.39 16.40
CA ALA A 397 -16.26 -30.04 16.44
C ALA A 397 -17.72 -30.01 15.94
N ILE A 398 -18.06 -30.89 15.00
CA ILE A 398 -19.41 -31.07 14.45
C ILE A 398 -19.73 -32.58 14.35
N ASP A 399 -21.01 -32.93 14.48
CA ASP A 399 -21.46 -34.34 14.37
C ASP A 399 -21.98 -34.68 12.97
N GLN A 400 -22.50 -33.68 12.26
CA GLN A 400 -23.14 -33.80 10.95
C GLN A 400 -22.56 -32.78 9.98
N ASP A 401 -22.69 -33.07 8.68
CA ASP A 401 -22.25 -32.14 7.65
C ASP A 401 -23.14 -30.89 7.67
N ILE A 402 -22.50 -29.74 7.69
CA ILE A 402 -23.13 -28.43 7.52
C ILE A 402 -23.08 -28.11 6.04
N TRP A 403 -24.24 -27.93 5.40
CA TRP A 403 -24.38 -27.70 3.97
C TRP A 403 -24.45 -26.21 3.61
N ARG A 404 -24.02 -25.84 2.39
CA ARG A 404 -23.93 -24.43 1.96
C ARG A 404 -25.28 -23.72 1.91
N ASP A 405 -26.35 -24.44 1.60
CA ASP A 405 -27.72 -23.94 1.63
C ASP A 405 -28.17 -23.54 3.06
N GLN A 406 -27.59 -24.17 4.08
CA GLN A 406 -27.84 -23.86 5.49
C GLN A 406 -27.06 -22.64 5.99
N PHE A 407 -26.13 -22.08 5.21
CA PHE A 407 -25.26 -20.99 5.68
C PHE A 407 -26.00 -19.72 6.06
N LYS A 408 -27.24 -19.55 5.58
CA LYS A 408 -28.12 -18.42 5.92
C LYS A 408 -28.97 -18.67 7.17
N ASN A 409 -28.86 -19.82 7.81
CA ASN A 409 -29.60 -20.12 9.02
C ASN A 409 -28.99 -19.33 10.18
N PRO A 410 -29.80 -18.57 10.94
CA PRO A 410 -29.30 -17.86 12.12
C PRO A 410 -28.83 -18.89 13.16
N VAL A 411 -27.76 -18.54 13.86
CA VAL A 411 -27.23 -19.35 14.97
C VAL A 411 -27.52 -18.61 16.26
N SER A 412 -27.99 -19.32 17.27
CA SER A 412 -28.18 -18.78 18.62
C SER A 412 -26.87 -18.77 19.41
N LEU A 413 -26.80 -17.95 20.46
CA LEU A 413 -25.66 -17.93 21.39
C LEU A 413 -25.40 -19.31 22.00
N GLU A 414 -26.46 -20.07 22.27
CA GLU A 414 -26.39 -21.41 22.85
C GLU A 414 -25.79 -22.42 21.88
N GLU A 415 -26.24 -22.43 20.62
CA GLU A 415 -25.66 -23.28 19.56
C GLU A 415 -24.19 -22.93 19.30
N ALA A 416 -23.84 -21.64 19.22
CA ALA A 416 -22.45 -21.22 19.05
C ALA A 416 -21.57 -21.67 20.21
N SER A 417 -22.07 -21.56 21.44
CA SER A 417 -21.37 -22.05 22.64
C SER A 417 -21.08 -23.54 22.56
N GLN A 418 -22.04 -24.34 22.08
CA GLN A 418 -21.82 -25.78 21.87
C GLN A 418 -20.72 -26.06 20.86
N TYR A 419 -20.70 -25.35 19.72
CA TYR A 419 -19.64 -25.53 18.73
C TYR A 419 -18.24 -25.20 19.30
N PHE A 420 -18.11 -24.11 20.05
CA PHE A 420 -16.83 -23.75 20.68
C PHE A 420 -16.41 -24.75 21.77
N LEU A 421 -17.34 -25.22 22.60
CA LEU A 421 -17.05 -26.25 23.60
C LEU A 421 -16.60 -27.56 22.95
N ARG A 422 -17.27 -27.98 21.87
CA ARG A 422 -16.94 -29.19 21.11
C ARG A 422 -15.55 -29.12 20.48
N ILE A 423 -15.21 -28.02 19.80
CA ILE A 423 -13.86 -27.87 19.20
C ILE A 423 -12.77 -27.77 20.28
N MET A 424 -13.12 -27.30 21.48
CA MET A 424 -12.26 -27.34 22.66
C MET A 424 -12.20 -28.73 23.30
N GLY A 425 -12.97 -29.72 22.85
CA GLY A 425 -13.03 -31.07 23.41
C GLY A 425 -13.76 -31.17 24.74
N ILE A 426 -14.60 -30.19 25.07
CA ILE A 426 -15.42 -30.15 26.29
C ILE A 426 -16.81 -30.71 25.95
N LYS A 427 -17.26 -31.69 26.73
CA LYS A 427 -18.60 -32.28 26.55
C LYS A 427 -19.62 -31.48 27.33
N SER A 428 -20.58 -30.87 26.64
CA SER A 428 -21.74 -30.20 27.25
C SER A 428 -23.04 -30.70 26.63
N SER A 429 -24.12 -30.79 27.42
CA SER A 429 -25.48 -30.88 26.88
C SER A 429 -25.89 -29.53 26.30
N THR A 430 -26.92 -29.51 25.44
CA THR A 430 -27.38 -28.27 24.79
C THR A 430 -27.78 -27.21 25.81
N LYS A 431 -28.66 -27.58 26.76
CA LYS A 431 -29.19 -26.71 27.83
C LYS A 431 -28.14 -26.16 28.80
N ASN A 432 -26.97 -26.81 28.91
CA ASN A 432 -25.90 -26.38 29.81
C ASN A 432 -24.76 -25.67 29.06
N ALA A 433 -24.87 -25.48 27.75
CA ALA A 433 -23.77 -24.96 26.94
C ALA A 433 -23.37 -23.52 27.32
N ILE A 434 -24.34 -22.68 27.71
CA ILE A 434 -24.04 -21.32 28.19
C ILE A 434 -23.29 -21.37 29.53
N GLU A 435 -23.75 -22.17 30.48
CA GLU A 435 -23.11 -22.34 31.80
C GLU A 435 -21.68 -22.89 31.67
N GLU A 436 -21.49 -23.86 30.78
CA GLU A 436 -20.18 -24.44 30.51
C GLU A 436 -19.26 -23.42 29.81
N ALA A 437 -19.79 -22.65 28.85
CA ALA A 437 -19.05 -21.59 28.18
C ALA A 437 -18.61 -20.47 29.13
N LEU A 438 -19.45 -20.13 30.12
CA LEU A 438 -19.10 -19.20 31.20
C LEU A 438 -17.98 -19.78 32.08
N THR A 439 -18.11 -21.05 32.49
CA THR A 439 -17.12 -21.76 33.31
C THR A 439 -15.74 -21.80 32.65
N HIS A 440 -15.70 -21.95 31.33
CA HIS A 440 -14.48 -21.98 30.54
C HIS A 440 -14.03 -20.62 29.99
N ASN A 441 -14.66 -19.51 30.42
CA ASN A 441 -14.35 -18.15 29.98
C ASN A 441 -14.41 -17.95 28.45
N ILE A 442 -15.28 -18.71 27.77
CA ILE A 442 -15.65 -18.47 26.37
C ILE A 442 -16.66 -17.31 26.30
N LEU A 443 -17.55 -17.26 27.29
CA LEU A 443 -18.54 -16.19 27.50
C LEU A 443 -18.36 -15.52 28.85
N TYR A 444 -18.85 -14.29 28.96
CA TYR A 444 -19.01 -13.58 30.23
C TYR A 444 -20.47 -13.28 30.53
N GLN A 445 -20.79 -13.09 31.82
CA GLN A 445 -22.16 -12.88 32.28
C GLN A 445 -22.81 -11.66 31.62
N GLU A 446 -22.07 -10.58 31.40
CA GLU A 446 -22.60 -9.40 30.71
C GLU A 446 -22.93 -9.62 29.23
N GLU A 447 -22.51 -10.73 28.61
CA GLU A 447 -22.77 -11.07 27.21
C GLU A 447 -24.04 -11.94 27.06
N VAL A 448 -24.48 -12.57 28.14
CA VAL A 448 -25.70 -13.38 28.16
C VAL A 448 -26.94 -12.48 28.09
N GLY A 449 -27.94 -12.89 27.31
CA GLY A 449 -29.19 -12.14 27.12
C GLY A 449 -29.11 -10.97 26.13
N LYS A 450 -27.93 -10.70 25.55
CA LYS A 450 -27.76 -9.74 24.45
C LYS A 450 -27.97 -10.42 23.08
N PRO A 451 -28.31 -9.66 22.02
CA PRO A 451 -28.35 -10.19 20.66
C PRO A 451 -27.01 -10.84 20.27
N PHE A 452 -27.06 -12.04 19.73
CA PHE A 452 -25.86 -12.73 19.26
C PHE A 452 -25.46 -12.22 17.87
N ILE A 453 -24.43 -11.39 17.86
CA ILE A 453 -23.90 -10.71 16.68
C ILE A 453 -22.43 -11.11 16.44
N LEU A 454 -21.93 -10.83 15.24
CA LEU A 454 -20.57 -11.18 14.81
C LEU A 454 -19.47 -10.69 15.76
N ASN A 455 -19.61 -9.51 16.36
CA ASN A 455 -18.65 -9.03 17.36
C ASN A 455 -18.48 -10.01 18.53
N LEU A 456 -19.57 -10.61 19.03
CA LEU A 456 -19.51 -11.59 20.10
C LEU A 456 -18.94 -12.92 19.60
N LEU A 457 -19.28 -13.35 18.38
CA LEU A 457 -18.67 -14.53 17.75
C LEU A 457 -17.13 -14.43 17.69
N PHE A 458 -16.59 -13.30 17.22
CA PHE A 458 -15.14 -13.08 17.15
C PHE A 458 -14.46 -13.09 18.52
N LYS A 459 -15.11 -12.53 19.54
CA LYS A 459 -14.62 -12.60 20.93
C LYS A 459 -14.58 -14.03 21.44
N MET A 460 -15.64 -14.81 21.19
CA MET A 460 -15.70 -16.23 21.55
C MET A 460 -14.62 -17.03 20.82
N GLU A 461 -14.41 -16.80 19.52
CA GLU A 461 -13.34 -17.44 18.74
C GLU A 461 -11.96 -17.17 19.36
N LYS A 462 -11.64 -15.88 19.62
CA LYS A 462 -10.36 -15.50 20.24
C LYS A 462 -10.15 -16.19 21.59
N ARG A 463 -11.18 -16.27 22.42
CA ARG A 463 -11.13 -16.95 23.74
C ARG A 463 -10.92 -18.45 23.60
N ALA A 464 -11.62 -19.09 22.65
CA ALA A 464 -11.45 -20.51 22.35
C ALA A 464 -10.02 -20.82 21.88
N LYS A 465 -9.47 -20.01 20.95
CA LYS A 465 -8.08 -20.11 20.49
C LYS A 465 -7.08 -20.03 21.65
N LYS A 466 -7.24 -19.04 22.55
CA LYS A 466 -6.41 -18.89 23.75
C LYS A 466 -6.45 -20.13 24.65
N HIS A 467 -7.63 -20.74 24.83
CA HIS A 467 -7.76 -21.95 25.64
C HIS A 467 -7.08 -23.16 24.99
N ILE A 468 -7.28 -23.36 23.69
CA ILE A 468 -6.68 -24.47 22.94
C ILE A 468 -5.15 -24.34 22.94
N GLY A 469 -4.62 -23.16 22.65
CA GLY A 469 -3.18 -22.88 22.69
C GLY A 469 -2.57 -23.22 24.05
N ALA A 470 -3.14 -22.72 25.15
CA ALA A 470 -2.67 -22.98 26.50
C ALA A 470 -2.71 -24.49 26.87
N ARG A 471 -3.72 -25.23 26.40
CA ARG A 471 -3.82 -26.68 26.60
C ARG A 471 -2.72 -27.44 25.85
N LEU A 472 -2.47 -27.09 24.60
CA LEU A 472 -1.46 -27.75 23.77
C LEU A 472 -0.03 -27.46 24.26
N GLU A 473 0.25 -26.25 24.75
CA GLU A 473 1.51 -25.91 25.41
C GLU A 473 1.72 -26.74 26.68
N LYS A 474 0.72 -26.85 27.57
CA LYS A 474 0.80 -27.68 28.78
C LYS A 474 1.07 -29.16 28.49
N ASN A 475 0.61 -29.68 27.35
CA ASN A 475 0.85 -31.06 26.94
C ASN A 475 2.26 -31.27 26.37
N LYS A 476 2.91 -30.24 25.80
CA LYS A 476 4.33 -30.32 25.39
C LYS A 476 5.28 -30.47 26.59
N TRP A 477 4.96 -29.86 27.73
CA TRP A 477 5.77 -29.93 28.96
C TRP A 477 5.52 -31.18 29.84
N ARG A 478 4.60 -32.07 29.45
CA ARG A 478 4.38 -33.37 30.13
C ARG A 478 5.11 -34.54 29.48
N ILE A 479 5.83 -34.30 28.38
CA ILE A 479 6.54 -35.31 27.57
C ILE A 479 8.08 -35.11 27.63
N ILE A 480 8.54 -34.15 28.43
CA ILE A 480 9.94 -34.01 28.86
C ILE A 480 9.98 -34.40 30.34
#